data_AF-A0A3R7XPJ4-F1
#
_entry.id   AF-A0A3R7XPJ4-F1
#
_cell.length_a   1.000
_cell.length_b   1.000
_cell.length_c   1.000
_cell.angle_alpha   90.00
_cell.angle_beta   90.00
_cell.angle_gamma   90.00
#
_symmetry.space_group_name_H-M   'P 1'
#
loop_
_entity.id
_entity.type
_entity.pdbx_description
1 polymer ?
#
loop_
_entity_poly.entity_id
_entity_poly.type
_entity_poly.pdbx_seq_one_letter_code
_entity_poly.pdbx_strand_id
1 'polypeptide(L)'
;MASEVFKNEMARRFVEVVKYLMMSEAVSSKTDIGLLMNQPLQVVSKLLTGQRIITLEQTQMLILNTNINAHWFIAGEGLMLKEQSSSVKESKMAYYINGNRSSKAIAAMLPLVSDLEERIEELKKEKRTIIEQLVGLEISLNELNKERSTTNPPSKKSP
;
A
#
# COMPACT_ATOMS: atom_id res chain seq x y z
N MET A 1 -10.72 -19.64 -34.07
CA MET A 1 -10.93 -19.55 -32.60
C MET A 1 -9.55 -19.47 -31.93
N ALA A 2 -9.40 -18.69 -30.87
CA ALA A 2 -8.12 -18.59 -30.15
C ALA A 2 -7.75 -19.91 -29.44
N SER A 3 -6.45 -20.18 -29.29
CA SER A 3 -5.96 -21.40 -28.63
C SER A 3 -6.31 -21.40 -27.14
N GLU A 4 -6.40 -22.60 -26.55
CA GLU A 4 -6.71 -22.74 -25.12
C GLU A 4 -5.62 -22.13 -24.24
N VAL A 5 -4.36 -22.29 -24.66
CA VAL A 5 -3.21 -21.63 -24.03
C VAL A 5 -3.38 -20.11 -24.00
N PHE A 6 -3.77 -19.50 -25.12
CA PHE A 6 -3.98 -18.05 -25.18
C PHE A 6 -5.10 -17.58 -24.25
N LYS A 7 -6.23 -18.29 -24.21
CA LYS A 7 -7.36 -17.94 -23.32
C LYS A 7 -6.95 -18.03 -21.84
N ASN A 8 -6.20 -19.05 -21.47
CA ASN A 8 -5.69 -19.22 -20.11
C ASN A 8 -4.71 -18.11 -19.71
N GLU A 9 -3.79 -17.75 -20.62
CA GLU A 9 -2.86 -16.63 -20.38
C GLU A 9 -3.58 -15.28 -20.27
N MET A 10 -4.62 -15.05 -21.07
CA MET A 10 -5.48 -13.86 -20.95
C MET A 10 -6.19 -13.80 -19.60
N ALA A 11 -6.76 -14.93 -19.14
CA ALA A 11 -7.41 -15.00 -17.83
C ALA A 11 -6.40 -14.76 -16.70
N ARG A 12 -5.21 -15.37 -16.77
CA ARG A 12 -4.12 -15.15 -15.79
C ARG A 12 -3.73 -13.68 -15.69
N ARG A 13 -3.46 -13.04 -16.83
CA ARG A 13 -3.06 -11.62 -16.87
C ARG A 13 -4.17 -10.67 -16.43
N PHE A 14 -5.43 -11.00 -16.70
CA PHE A 14 -6.57 -10.26 -16.14
C PHE A 14 -6.56 -10.30 -14.61
N VAL A 15 -6.36 -11.48 -14.01
CA VAL A 15 -6.27 -11.62 -12.55
C VAL A 15 -5.08 -10.84 -11.99
N GLU A 16 -3.94 -10.84 -12.68
CA GLU A 16 -2.76 -10.05 -12.28
C GLU A 16 -3.03 -8.54 -12.29
N VAL A 17 -3.72 -8.02 -13.32
CA VAL A 17 -4.17 -6.63 -13.35
C VAL A 17 -5.05 -6.28 -12.17
N VAL A 18 -6.06 -7.09 -11.88
CA VAL A 18 -6.97 -6.81 -10.76
C VAL A 18 -6.23 -6.81 -9.42
N LYS A 19 -5.31 -7.76 -9.20
CA LYS A 19 -4.46 -7.77 -8.00
C LYS A 19 -3.63 -6.51 -7.90
N TYR A 20 -2.92 -6.12 -8.96
CA TYR A 20 -2.11 -4.91 -8.96
C TYR A 20 -2.92 -3.66 -8.63
N LEU A 21 -4.09 -3.48 -9.27
CA LEU A 21 -4.93 -2.29 -9.05
C LEU A 21 -5.42 -2.20 -7.59
N MET A 22 -5.75 -3.34 -6.98
CA MET A 22 -6.15 -3.37 -5.57
C MET A 22 -4.98 -3.09 -4.63
N MET A 23 -3.80 -3.63 -4.92
CA MET A 23 -2.62 -3.47 -4.06
C MET A 23 -1.92 -2.12 -4.18
N SER A 24 -2.14 -1.44 -5.30
CA SER A 24 -1.69 -0.05 -5.52
C SER A 24 -2.72 0.98 -5.03
N GLU A 25 -3.82 0.53 -4.41
CA GLU A 25 -4.94 1.37 -3.97
C GLU A 25 -5.61 2.17 -5.11
N ALA A 26 -5.32 1.86 -6.37
CA ALA A 26 -5.97 2.47 -7.54
C ALA A 26 -7.45 2.11 -7.63
N VAL A 27 -7.85 0.98 -7.04
CA VAL A 27 -9.25 0.57 -6.84
C VAL A 27 -9.42 -0.04 -5.46
N SER A 28 -10.61 0.06 -4.87
CA SER A 28 -10.90 -0.46 -3.53
C SER A 28 -11.68 -1.77 -3.55
N SER A 29 -12.31 -2.12 -4.67
CA SER A 29 -13.22 -3.26 -4.75
C SER A 29 -13.32 -3.89 -6.15
N LYS A 30 -13.93 -5.09 -6.21
CA LYS A 30 -14.29 -5.73 -7.49
C LYS A 30 -15.37 -4.94 -8.25
N THR A 31 -16.16 -4.15 -7.54
CA THR A 31 -17.17 -3.26 -8.14
C THR A 31 -16.49 -2.16 -8.94
N ASP A 32 -15.41 -1.58 -8.41
CA ASP A 32 -14.64 -0.54 -9.09
C ASP A 32 -13.98 -1.07 -10.37
N ILE A 33 -13.48 -2.31 -10.35
CA ILE A 33 -13.03 -3.00 -11.58
C ILE A 33 -14.16 -3.10 -12.61
N GLY A 34 -15.39 -3.38 -12.16
CA GLY A 34 -16.57 -3.39 -13.01
C GLY A 34 -16.82 -2.02 -13.65
N LEU A 35 -16.69 -0.94 -12.88
CA LEU A 35 -16.84 0.43 -13.38
C LEU A 35 -15.79 0.77 -14.46
N LEU A 36 -14.51 0.39 -14.25
CA LEU A 36 -13.44 0.60 -15.25
C LEU A 36 -13.72 -0.10 -16.59
N MET A 37 -14.47 -1.20 -16.56
CA MET A 37 -14.79 -2.01 -17.72
C MET A 37 -16.21 -1.78 -18.25
N ASN A 38 -17.01 -0.94 -17.58
CA ASN A 38 -18.45 -0.82 -17.77
C ASN A 38 -19.17 -2.18 -17.72
N GLN A 39 -18.92 -2.97 -16.69
CA GLN A 39 -19.46 -4.31 -16.49
C GLN A 39 -20.03 -4.48 -15.08
N PRO A 40 -21.09 -5.29 -14.91
CA PRO A 40 -21.62 -5.61 -13.59
C PRO A 40 -20.65 -6.51 -12.80
N LEU A 41 -20.69 -6.42 -11.47
CA LEU A 41 -19.86 -7.21 -10.54
C LEU A 41 -19.90 -8.72 -10.82
N GLN A 42 -21.06 -9.24 -11.23
CA GLN A 42 -21.21 -10.66 -11.56
C GLN A 42 -20.35 -11.08 -12.75
N VAL A 43 -20.22 -10.21 -13.75
CA VAL A 43 -19.33 -10.46 -14.91
C VAL A 43 -17.89 -10.47 -14.44
N VAL A 44 -17.47 -9.46 -13.68
CA VAL A 44 -16.10 -9.39 -13.12
C VAL A 44 -15.78 -10.65 -12.31
N SER A 45 -16.72 -11.11 -11.48
CA SER A 45 -16.55 -12.34 -10.68
C SER A 45 -16.33 -13.58 -11.55
N LYS A 46 -17.08 -13.73 -12.66
CA LYS A 46 -16.91 -14.84 -13.60
C LYS A 46 -15.59 -14.77 -14.39
N LEU A 47 -15.11 -13.55 -14.69
CA LEU A 47 -13.81 -13.36 -15.32
C LEU A 47 -12.66 -13.75 -14.36
N LEU A 48 -12.77 -13.36 -13.09
CA LEU A 48 -11.76 -13.69 -12.06
C LEU A 48 -11.67 -15.19 -11.74
N THR A 49 -12.78 -15.91 -11.86
CA THR A 49 -12.81 -17.37 -11.64
C THR A 49 -12.51 -18.19 -12.89
N GLY A 50 -12.26 -17.54 -14.04
CA GLY A 50 -12.03 -18.21 -15.31
C GLY A 50 -13.27 -18.86 -15.94
N GLN A 51 -14.45 -18.70 -15.34
CA GLN A 51 -15.72 -19.18 -15.91
C GLN A 51 -16.10 -18.44 -17.20
N ARG A 52 -15.57 -17.22 -17.39
CA ARG A 52 -15.72 -16.43 -18.60
C ARG A 52 -14.35 -15.92 -19.05
N ILE A 53 -14.12 -15.94 -20.35
CA ILE A 53 -12.93 -15.32 -20.96
C ILE A 53 -13.20 -13.84 -21.18
N ILE A 54 -12.22 -12.99 -20.84
CA ILE A 54 -12.29 -11.56 -21.09
C ILE A 54 -12.34 -11.28 -22.59
N THR A 55 -13.24 -10.41 -23.00
CA THR A 55 -13.42 -10.02 -24.41
C THR A 55 -12.51 -8.84 -24.78
N LEU A 56 -12.30 -8.63 -26.08
CA LEU A 56 -11.47 -7.52 -26.57
C LEU A 56 -12.00 -6.15 -26.12
N GLU A 57 -13.33 -5.94 -26.18
CA GLU A 57 -13.98 -4.70 -25.74
C GLU A 57 -13.72 -4.43 -24.24
N GLN A 58 -13.88 -5.46 -23.42
CA GLN A 58 -13.59 -5.40 -21.98
C GLN A 58 -12.12 -5.11 -21.69
N THR A 59 -11.21 -5.74 -22.44
CA THR A 59 -9.77 -5.47 -22.37
C THR A 59 -9.46 -4.03 -22.77
N GLN A 60 -10.07 -3.52 -23.84
CA GLN A 60 -9.90 -2.14 -24.28
C GLN A 60 -10.36 -1.14 -23.22
N MET A 61 -11.55 -1.34 -22.64
CA MET A 61 -12.07 -0.49 -21.57
C MET A 61 -11.14 -0.46 -20.35
N LEU A 62 -10.63 -1.63 -19.94
CA LEU A 62 -9.67 -1.71 -18.85
C LEU A 62 -8.39 -0.92 -19.16
N ILE A 63 -7.83 -1.07 -20.37
CA ILE A 63 -6.58 -0.40 -20.78
C ILE A 63 -6.76 1.12 -20.93
N LEU A 64 -7.94 1.58 -21.36
CA LEU A 64 -8.22 3.01 -21.52
C LEU A 64 -8.37 3.72 -20.17
N ASN A 65 -8.94 3.03 -19.17
CA ASN A 65 -9.18 3.59 -17.85
C ASN A 65 -8.06 3.30 -16.84
N THR A 66 -6.92 2.75 -17.29
CA THR A 66 -5.79 2.41 -16.42
C THR A 66 -4.45 2.65 -17.11
N ASN A 67 -3.36 2.55 -16.35
CA ASN A 67 -2.00 2.62 -16.90
C ASN A 67 -1.46 1.27 -17.43
N ILE A 68 -2.33 0.28 -17.68
CA ILE A 68 -1.92 -1.03 -18.16
C ILE A 68 -1.45 -0.95 -19.63
N ASN A 69 -0.33 -1.62 -19.92
CA ASN A 69 0.23 -1.77 -21.26
C ASN A 69 -0.56 -2.83 -22.05
N ALA A 70 -1.13 -2.41 -23.19
CA ALA A 70 -1.92 -3.28 -24.06
C ALA A 70 -1.11 -4.47 -24.62
N HIS A 71 0.14 -4.21 -25.02
CA HIS A 71 1.03 -5.22 -25.59
C HIS A 71 1.33 -6.31 -24.58
N TRP A 72 1.68 -5.93 -23.35
CA TRP A 72 1.88 -6.89 -22.27
C TRP A 72 0.61 -7.68 -21.96
N PHE A 73 -0.54 -7.00 -21.89
CA PHE A 73 -1.80 -7.68 -21.57
C PHE A 73 -2.17 -8.75 -22.60
N ILE A 74 -1.93 -8.49 -23.89
CA ILE A 74 -2.33 -9.39 -24.99
C ILE A 74 -1.24 -10.41 -25.30
N ALA A 75 0.02 -9.98 -25.47
CA ALA A 75 1.15 -10.81 -25.88
C ALA A 75 1.93 -11.40 -24.70
N GLY A 76 1.96 -10.72 -23.55
CA GLY A 76 2.63 -11.21 -22.34
C GLY A 76 4.08 -10.75 -22.26
N GLU A 77 4.45 -9.87 -23.19
CA GLU A 77 5.80 -9.40 -23.42
C GLU A 77 5.94 -7.96 -22.94
N GLY A 78 7.08 -7.67 -22.30
CA GLY A 78 7.41 -6.34 -21.79
C GLY A 78 6.88 -6.08 -20.38
N LEU A 79 6.69 -4.81 -20.04
CA LEU A 79 6.21 -4.38 -18.72
C LEU A 79 4.69 -4.26 -18.71
N MET A 80 4.09 -4.65 -17.57
CA MET A 80 2.65 -4.57 -17.32
C MET A 80 2.11 -3.14 -17.37
N LEU A 81 2.90 -2.18 -16.92
CA LEU A 81 2.53 -0.77 -16.89
C LEU A 81 3.18 -0.04 -18.07
N LYS A 82 2.46 0.93 -18.62
CA LYS A 82 3.08 1.88 -19.56
C LYS A 82 4.11 2.68 -18.78
N GLU A 83 5.30 2.86 -19.36
CA GLU A 83 6.28 3.81 -18.83
C GLU A 83 5.67 5.20 -18.87
N GLN A 84 5.28 5.72 -17.71
CA GLN A 84 4.96 7.13 -17.59
C GLN A 84 6.27 7.88 -17.42
N SER A 85 6.62 8.69 -18.40
CA SER A 85 7.69 9.67 -18.30
C SER A 85 7.30 10.83 -17.38
N SER A 86 6.91 10.53 -16.13
CA SER A 86 6.84 11.51 -15.04
C SER A 86 6.47 10.82 -13.72
N SER A 87 7.48 10.73 -12.86
CA SER A 87 7.47 10.93 -11.41
C SER A 87 6.38 10.28 -10.54
N VAL A 88 6.88 9.55 -9.53
CA VAL A 88 6.41 9.51 -8.13
C VAL A 88 5.60 8.26 -7.70
N LYS A 89 6.22 7.52 -6.77
CA LYS A 89 5.67 6.67 -5.69
C LYS A 89 4.99 5.34 -6.03
N GLU A 90 5.63 4.30 -5.50
CA GLU A 90 5.05 3.10 -4.89
C GLU A 90 4.17 2.17 -5.71
N SER A 91 4.65 0.93 -5.86
CA SER A 91 3.79 -0.25 -5.73
C SER A 91 4.63 -1.41 -5.22
N LYS A 92 4.52 -1.68 -3.91
CA LYS A 92 5.08 -2.84 -3.18
C LYS A 92 4.65 -4.22 -3.76
N MET A 93 3.77 -4.22 -4.77
CA MET A 93 3.19 -5.33 -5.56
C MET A 93 4.08 -6.17 -6.50
N ALA A 94 5.04 -5.53 -7.18
CA ALA A 94 5.52 -6.04 -8.48
C ALA A 94 6.61 -7.13 -8.39
N TYR A 95 7.05 -7.50 -7.20
CA TYR A 95 8.36 -8.14 -7.01
C TYR A 95 8.35 -9.67 -6.90
N TYR A 96 7.18 -10.31 -6.87
CA TYR A 96 7.11 -11.75 -6.63
C TYR A 96 7.16 -12.62 -7.89
N ILE A 97 7.00 -12.06 -9.10
CA ILE A 97 6.89 -12.87 -10.32
C ILE A 97 7.80 -12.33 -11.42
N ASN A 98 9.11 -12.41 -11.25
CA ASN A 98 9.98 -12.61 -12.40
C ASN A 98 11.32 -13.23 -11.98
N GLY A 99 11.72 -14.32 -12.63
CA GLY A 99 12.95 -15.08 -12.34
C GLY A 99 14.23 -14.37 -12.78
N ASN A 100 14.48 -13.16 -12.28
CA ASN A 100 15.68 -12.39 -12.60
C ASN A 100 16.41 -11.95 -11.32
N ARG A 101 17.74 -11.74 -11.38
CA ARG A 101 18.62 -11.49 -10.20
C ARG A 101 18.14 -10.38 -9.24
N SER A 102 17.34 -9.43 -9.71
CA SER A 102 16.73 -8.37 -8.90
C SER A 102 15.75 -8.91 -7.84
N SER A 103 14.95 -9.94 -8.17
CA SER A 103 13.95 -10.52 -7.27
C SER A 103 14.56 -11.22 -6.05
N LYS A 104 15.82 -11.71 -6.16
CA LYS A 104 16.55 -12.28 -5.01
C LYS A 104 17.03 -11.21 -4.03
N ALA A 105 17.49 -10.05 -4.53
CA ALA A 105 17.89 -8.95 -3.67
C ALA A 105 16.69 -8.37 -2.90
N ILE A 106 15.54 -8.27 -3.56
CA ILE A 106 14.30 -7.80 -2.93
C ILE A 106 13.75 -8.82 -1.91
N ALA A 107 13.79 -10.11 -2.23
CA ALA A 107 13.45 -11.17 -1.27
C ALA A 107 14.33 -11.14 -0.02
N ALA A 108 15.61 -10.80 -0.16
CA ALA A 108 16.53 -10.65 0.98
C ALA A 108 16.27 -9.39 1.81
N MET A 109 15.64 -8.35 1.25
CA MET A 109 15.31 -7.12 1.98
C MET A 109 13.98 -7.19 2.74
N LEU A 110 13.07 -8.10 2.39
CA LEU A 110 11.75 -8.21 3.03
C LEU A 110 11.81 -8.53 4.54
N PRO A 111 12.66 -9.46 5.02
CA PRO A 111 12.83 -9.68 6.46
C PRO A 111 13.31 -8.40 7.16
N LEU A 112 14.25 -7.67 6.57
CA LEU A 112 14.76 -6.42 7.12
C LEU A 112 13.68 -5.33 7.21
N VAL A 113 12.77 -5.27 6.22
CA VAL A 113 11.63 -4.34 6.26
C VAL A 113 10.66 -4.73 7.37
N SER A 114 10.38 -6.02 7.56
CA SER A 114 9.54 -6.51 8.65
C SER A 114 10.13 -6.17 10.02
N ASP A 115 11.44 -6.39 10.20
CA ASP A 115 12.14 -6.08 11.46
C ASP A 115 12.13 -4.57 11.75
N LEU A 116 12.27 -3.73 10.71
CA LEU A 116 12.17 -2.28 10.84
C LEU A 116 10.75 -1.82 11.19
N GLU A 117 9.71 -2.43 10.62
CA GLU A 117 8.31 -2.15 10.94
C GLU A 117 8.00 -2.49 12.41
N GLU A 118 8.48 -3.63 12.89
CA GLU A 118 8.37 -4.02 14.31
C GLU A 118 9.09 -3.01 15.23
N ARG A 119 10.32 -2.63 14.88
CA ARG A 119 11.11 -1.66 15.67
C ARG A 119 10.45 -0.28 15.73
N ILE A 120 9.80 0.14 14.65
CA ILE A 120 9.04 1.40 14.62
C ILE A 120 7.86 1.35 15.59
N GLU A 121 7.15 0.23 15.68
CA GLU A 121 6.04 0.09 16.63
C GLU A 121 6.51 0.05 18.09
N GLU A 122 7.65 -0.58 18.37
CA GLU A 122 8.29 -0.50 19.69
C GLU A 122 8.65 0.94 20.05
N LEU A 123 9.32 1.67 19.16
CA LEU A 123 9.70 3.07 19.39
C LEU A 123 8.48 3.98 19.60
N LYS A 124 7.38 3.74 18.88
CA LYS A 124 6.11 4.45 19.12
C LYS A 124 5.56 4.17 20.51
N LYS A 125 5.68 2.93 20.99
CA LYS A 125 5.24 2.55 22.34
C LYS A 125 6.11 3.20 23.41
N GLU A 126 7.43 3.14 23.27
CA GLU A 126 8.38 3.82 24.17
C GLU A 126 8.12 5.33 24.22
N LYS A 127 7.91 5.97 23.07
CA LYS A 127 7.56 7.40 23.00
C LYS A 127 6.29 7.72 23.80
N ARG A 128 5.24 6.89 23.73
CA ARG A 128 4.02 7.10 24.53
C ARG A 128 4.32 7.05 26.02
N THR A 129 5.09 6.05 26.46
CA THR A 129 5.48 5.92 27.88
C THR A 129 6.31 7.12 28.37
N ILE A 130 7.24 7.63 27.55
CA ILE A 130 8.03 8.82 27.90
C ILE A 130 7.13 10.06 28.04
N ILE A 131 6.15 10.23 27.14
CA ILE A 131 5.19 11.33 27.23
C ILE A 131 4.38 11.24 28.54
N GLU A 132 3.89 10.05 28.90
CA GLU A 132 3.16 9.84 30.16
C GLU A 132 4.03 10.18 31.38
N GLN A 133 5.29 9.77 31.37
CA GLN A 133 6.24 10.08 32.45
C GLN A 133 6.53 11.59 32.55
N LEU A 134 6.72 12.28 31.42
CA LEU A 134 6.95 13.72 31.39
C LEU A 134 5.75 14.50 31.94
N VAL A 135 4.53 14.11 31.57
CA VAL A 135 3.29 14.70 32.12
C VAL A 135 3.24 14.49 33.64
N GLY A 136 3.57 13.30 34.12
CA GLY A 136 3.64 13.02 35.57
C GLY A 136 4.65 13.90 36.30
N LEU A 137 5.85 14.08 35.72
CA LEU A 137 6.89 14.94 36.31
C LEU A 137 6.48 16.42 36.31
N GLU A 138 5.82 16.90 35.27
CA GLU A 138 5.32 18.28 35.19
C GLU A 138 4.29 18.56 36.29
N ILE A 139 3.38 17.61 36.53
CA ILE A 139 2.41 17.70 37.64
C ILE A 139 3.14 17.79 38.98
N SER A 140 4.08 16.86 39.25
CA SER A 140 4.86 16.86 40.50
C SER A 140 5.69 18.14 40.69
N LEU A 141 6.29 18.68 39.62
CA LEU A 141 7.05 19.92 39.67
C LEU A 141 6.15 21.12 40.01
N ASN A 142 4.95 21.16 39.44
CA ASN A 142 3.97 22.21 39.73
C ASN A 142 3.47 22.15 41.18
N GLU A 143 3.29 20.96 41.74
CA GLU A 143 2.95 20.78 43.16
C GLU A 143 4.08 21.28 44.07
N LEU A 144 5.34 20.87 43.81
CA LEU A 144 6.50 21.35 44.56
C LEU A 144 6.71 22.86 44.48
N ASN A 145 6.47 23.48 43.32
CA ASN A 145 6.56 24.92 43.16
C ASN A 145 5.46 25.66 43.95
N LYS A 146 4.24 25.11 44.01
CA LYS A 146 3.18 25.64 44.89
C LYS A 146 3.62 25.58 46.35
N GLU A 147 4.18 24.46 46.81
CA GLU A 147 4.70 24.31 48.17
C GLU A 147 5.87 25.24 48.50
N ARG A 148 6.76 25.52 47.53
CA ARG A 148 7.84 26.52 47.71
C ARG A 148 7.34 27.96 47.77
N SER A 149 6.29 28.29 47.01
CA SER A 149 5.71 29.64 47.01
C SER A 149 4.98 29.99 48.30
N THR A 150 4.49 28.99 49.05
CA THR A 150 3.83 29.19 50.34
C THR A 150 4.81 29.25 51.52
N THR A 151 6.06 28.82 51.33
CA THR A 151 7.07 28.70 52.40
C THR A 151 8.14 29.81 52.42
N ASN A 152 8.24 30.66 51.39
CA ASN A 152 9.15 31.81 51.35
C ASN A 152 8.40 33.15 51.21
N PRO A 153 8.24 33.95 52.27
CA PRO A 153 7.65 35.29 52.18
C PRO A 153 8.66 36.33 51.64
N PRO A 154 8.20 37.45 51.04
CA PRO A 154 9.10 38.51 50.59
C PRO A 154 9.85 39.15 51.78
N SER A 155 11.18 39.14 51.70
CA SER A 155 12.08 39.77 52.68
C SER A 155 11.80 41.27 52.75
N LYS A 156 11.16 41.72 53.83
CA LYS A 156 11.09 43.14 54.17
C LYS A 156 12.44 43.53 54.80
N LYS A 157 13.17 44.39 54.07
CA LYS A 157 14.39 45.06 54.53
C LYS A 157 14.14 45.78 55.86
N SER A 158 15.00 45.50 56.83
CA SER A 158 15.08 46.18 58.13
C SER A 158 15.53 47.64 57.98
N PRO A 159 14.95 48.59 58.73
CA PRO A 159 15.62 49.83 59.15
C PRO A 159 16.68 49.56 60.21
#